data_AF-A0A945D6I0-F1
#
_entry.id   AF-A0A945D6I0-F1
#
_cell.length_a   1.000
_cell.length_b   1.000
_cell.length_c   1.000
_cell.angle_alpha   90.00
_cell.angle_beta   90.00
_cell.angle_gamma   90.00
#
_symmetry.space_group_name_H-M   'P 1'
#
loop_
_entity.id
_entity.type
_entity.pdbx_description
1 polymer ?
#
loop_
_entity_poly.entity_id
_entity_poly.type
_entity_poly.pdbx_seq_one_letter_code
_entity_poly.pdbx_strand_id
1 'polypeptide(L)'
;MLDVRNLQRLTLGPVDLSLAAGEVVALRGASGSGKSLLMRALADLDPCEGQVTLDGVDRNAISGPDWRKAVAWVPAEAGWWSDNVKDHFSDWTAALPLITELGLS
;
A
#
# COMPACT_ATOMS: atom_id res chain seq x y z
N MET A 1 -9.78 7.46 7.15
CA MET A 1 -10.49 6.18 7.38
C MET A 1 -10.48 5.39 6.09
N LEU A 2 -9.89 4.20 6.13
CA LEU A 2 -9.96 3.25 5.02
C LEU A 2 -11.10 2.27 5.30
N ASP A 3 -12.10 2.20 4.44
CA ASP A 3 -13.22 1.26 4.56
C ASP A 3 -13.26 0.34 3.35
N VAL A 4 -13.34 -0.96 3.61
CA VAL A 4 -13.26 -2.06 2.66
C VAL A 4 -14.50 -2.93 2.85
N ARG A 5 -15.25 -3.14 1.77
CA ARG A 5 -16.47 -3.94 1.76
C ARG A 5 -16.44 -5.01 0.69
N ASN A 6 -16.70 -6.25 1.09
CA ASN A 6 -16.80 -7.41 0.21
C ASN A 6 -15.62 -7.57 -0.76
N LEU A 7 -14.40 -7.19 -0.34
CA LEU A 7 -13.24 -7.23 -1.22
C LEU A 7 -12.88 -8.67 -1.56
N GLN A 8 -12.79 -8.97 -2.86
CA GLN A 8 -12.54 -10.32 -3.37
C GLN A 8 -11.53 -10.31 -4.51
N ARG A 9 -10.64 -11.30 -4.52
CA ARG A 9 -9.66 -11.50 -5.59
C ARG A 9 -9.14 -12.93 -5.60
N LEU A 10 -9.28 -13.65 -6.73
CA LEU A 10 -8.84 -15.04 -6.85
C LEU A 10 -9.41 -15.90 -5.71
N THR A 11 -8.56 -16.44 -4.84
CA THR A 11 -8.94 -17.23 -3.66
C THR A 11 -9.10 -16.40 -2.38
N LEU A 12 -8.83 -15.08 -2.43
CA LEU A 12 -8.98 -14.17 -1.31
C LEU A 12 -10.41 -13.63 -1.25
N GLY A 13 -11.03 -13.75 -0.07
CA GLY A 13 -12.25 -13.04 0.30
C GLY A 13 -13.50 -13.90 0.43
N PRO A 14 -14.66 -13.26 0.69
CA PRO A 14 -14.84 -11.82 0.90
C PRO A 14 -14.15 -11.29 2.17
N VAL A 15 -13.63 -10.06 2.09
CA VAL A 15 -13.01 -9.34 3.23
C VAL A 15 -13.73 -8.03 3.47
N ASP A 16 -14.15 -7.81 4.72
CA ASP A 16 -14.60 -6.53 5.25
C ASP A 16 -13.60 -6.04 6.30
N LEU A 17 -13.23 -4.76 6.21
CA LEU A 17 -12.25 -4.13 7.09
C LEU A 17 -12.51 -2.63 7.15
N SER A 18 -12.42 -2.04 8.34
CA SER A 18 -12.39 -0.60 8.52
C SER A 18 -11.17 -0.25 9.37
N LEU A 19 -10.38 0.74 8.93
CA LEU A 19 -9.18 1.23 9.62
C LEU A 19 -9.30 2.73 9.84
N ALA A 20 -9.15 3.16 11.09
CA ALA A 20 -9.16 4.57 11.45
C ALA A 20 -7.83 5.26 11.08
N ALA A 21 -7.85 6.59 10.99
CA ALA A 21 -6.61 7.35 10.80
C ALA A 21 -5.68 7.16 12.01
N GLY A 22 -4.39 6.92 11.75
CA GLY A 22 -3.39 6.65 12.80
C GLY A 22 -3.43 5.24 13.39
N GLU A 23 -4.37 4.39 12.97
CA GLU A 23 -4.44 3.01 13.42
C GLU A 23 -3.35 2.16 12.74
N VAL A 24 -2.67 1.33 13.53
CA VAL A 24 -1.66 0.38 13.04
C VAL A 24 -2.13 -1.03 13.33
N VAL A 25 -2.33 -1.82 12.28
CA VAL A 25 -2.83 -3.20 12.39
C VAL A 25 -1.83 -4.19 11.82
N ALA A 26 -1.65 -5.30 12.54
CA ALA A 26 -0.82 -6.41 12.09
C ALA A 26 -1.68 -7.52 11.44
N LEU A 27 -1.50 -7.73 10.13
CA LEU A 27 -2.11 -8.84 9.42
C LEU A 27 -1.25 -10.11 9.53
N ARG A 28 -1.78 -11.16 10.18
CA ARG A 28 -1.07 -12.44 10.37
C ARG A 28 -1.79 -13.59 9.66
N GLY A 29 -1.04 -14.62 9.27
CA GLY A 29 -1.56 -15.82 8.64
C GLY A 29 -0.46 -16.66 8.01
N ALA A 30 -0.74 -17.94 7.74
CA ALA A 30 0.21 -18.85 7.11
C ALA A 30 0.73 -18.33 5.75
N SER A 31 1.90 -18.80 5.31
CA SER A 31 2.35 -18.50 3.94
C SER A 31 1.31 -18.99 2.93
N GLY A 32 1.06 -18.20 1.88
CA GLY A 32 0.01 -18.49 0.89
C GLY A 32 -1.42 -18.14 1.29
N SER A 33 -1.68 -17.64 2.51
CA SER A 33 -3.03 -17.28 2.98
C SER A 33 -3.66 -16.05 2.29
N GLY A 34 -3.05 -15.51 1.24
CA GLY A 34 -3.57 -14.35 0.51
C GLY A 34 -3.21 -12.96 1.08
N LYS A 35 -2.32 -12.84 2.07
CA LYS A 35 -1.90 -11.54 2.65
C LYS A 35 -1.40 -10.56 1.59
N SER A 36 -0.47 -11.00 0.74
CA SER A 36 0.06 -10.16 -0.34
C SER A 36 -1.00 -9.86 -1.40
N LEU A 37 -1.95 -10.77 -1.66
CA LEU A 37 -3.09 -10.49 -2.55
C LEU A 37 -3.97 -9.39 -1.98
N LEU A 38 -4.24 -9.41 -0.67
CA LEU A 38 -5.04 -8.39 0.00
C LEU A 38 -4.34 -7.03 -0.09
N MET A 39 -3.06 -6.96 0.28
CA MET A 39 -2.32 -5.70 0.28
C MET A 39 -2.19 -5.10 -1.12
N ARG A 40 -1.96 -5.94 -2.15
CA ARG A 40 -1.92 -5.48 -3.55
C ARG A 40 -3.28 -5.02 -4.07
N ALA A 41 -4.37 -5.71 -3.69
CA ALA A 41 -5.72 -5.31 -4.08
C ALA A 41 -6.13 -3.97 -3.43
N LEU A 42 -5.80 -3.75 -2.16
CA LEU A 42 -6.04 -2.49 -1.47
C LEU A 42 -5.29 -1.32 -2.12
N ALA A 43 -4.03 -1.55 -2.53
CA ALA A 43 -3.21 -0.56 -3.21
C ALA A 43 -3.52 -0.40 -4.72
N ASP A 44 -4.62 -0.97 -5.23
CA ASP A 44 -4.99 -0.89 -6.65
C ASP A 44 -3.87 -1.36 -7.61
N LEU A 45 -3.11 -2.39 -7.20
CA LEU A 45 -2.07 -2.98 -8.06
C LEU A 45 -2.58 -4.17 -8.86
N ASP A 46 -3.62 -4.84 -8.36
CA ASP A 46 -4.26 -5.97 -9.03
C ASP A 46 -5.79 -5.77 -9.07
N PRO A 47 -6.47 -6.24 -10.13
CA PRO A 47 -7.93 -6.23 -10.21
C PRO A 47 -8.58 -7.01 -9.07
N CYS A 48 -9.64 -6.44 -8.50
CA CYS A 48 -10.46 -7.04 -7.44
C CYS A 48 -11.91 -6.56 -7.52
N GLU A 49 -12.81 -7.31 -6.91
CA GLU A 49 -14.21 -6.95 -6.72
C GLU A 49 -14.43 -6.37 -5.32
N GLY A 50 -15.61 -5.80 -5.08
CA GLY A 50 -15.95 -5.11 -3.83
C GLY A 50 -15.70 -3.60 -3.89
N GLN A 51 -15.76 -2.95 -2.74
CA GLN A 51 -15.61 -1.51 -2.60
C GLN A 51 -14.47 -1.16 -1.64
N VAL A 52 -13.65 -0.20 -2.03
CA VAL A 52 -12.57 0.36 -1.20
C VAL A 52 -12.70 1.87 -1.23
N THR A 53 -12.78 2.49 -0.05
CA THR A 53 -12.87 3.94 0.10
C THR A 53 -11.82 4.46 1.07
N LEU A 54 -11.25 5.61 0.78
CA LEU A 54 -10.36 6.33 1.68
C LEU A 54 -10.98 7.70 1.97
N ASP A 55 -11.27 7.96 3.24
CA ASP A 55 -11.91 9.20 3.71
C ASP A 55 -13.21 9.52 2.94
N GLY A 56 -13.98 8.47 2.63
CA GLY A 56 -15.23 8.55 1.88
C GLY A 56 -15.07 8.67 0.35
N VAL A 57 -13.84 8.78 -0.16
CA VAL A 57 -13.56 8.78 -1.60
C VAL A 57 -13.44 7.34 -2.09
N ASP A 58 -14.31 6.95 -3.02
CA ASP A 58 -14.21 5.64 -3.68
C ASP A 58 -12.96 5.56 -4.55
N ARG A 59 -12.20 4.46 -4.42
CA ARG A 59 -11.01 4.18 -5.23
C ARG A 59 -11.27 4.34 -6.74
N ASN A 60 -12.44 3.90 -7.21
CA ASN A 60 -12.79 3.94 -8.64
C ASN A 60 -13.26 5.32 -9.10
N ALA A 61 -13.44 6.28 -8.19
CA ALA A 61 -13.78 7.66 -8.52
C ALA A 61 -12.55 8.54 -8.84
N ILE A 62 -11.34 8.02 -8.65
CA ILE A 62 -10.08 8.72 -8.95
C ILE A 62 -9.16 7.88 -9.84
N SER A 63 -8.08 8.49 -10.33
CA SER A 63 -7.09 7.77 -11.12
C SER A 63 -6.30 6.78 -10.23
N GLY A 64 -5.98 5.60 -10.77
CA GLY A 64 -5.14 4.63 -10.06
C GLY A 64 -3.79 5.21 -9.58
N PRO A 65 -3.06 6.03 -10.36
CA PRO A 65 -1.87 6.72 -9.89
C PRO A 65 -2.11 7.62 -8.68
N ASP A 66 -3.24 8.34 -8.61
CA ASP A 66 -3.54 9.19 -7.46
C ASP A 66 -3.96 8.37 -6.23
N TRP A 67 -4.70 7.28 -6.42
CA TRP A 67 -4.97 6.32 -5.34
C TRP A 67 -3.68 5.76 -4.75
N ARG A 68 -2.74 5.32 -5.60
CA ARG A 68 -1.46 4.73 -5.16
C ARG A 68 -0.52 5.70 -4.44
N LYS A 69 -0.73 7.01 -4.55
CA LYS A 69 -0.04 8.01 -3.71
C LYS A 69 -0.62 8.07 -2.30
N ALA A 70 -1.90 7.76 -2.12
CA ALA A 70 -2.59 7.78 -0.83
C ALA A 70 -2.59 6.42 -0.13
N VAL A 71 -2.72 5.32 -0.89
CA VAL A 71 -2.66 3.93 -0.41
C VAL A 71 -1.48 3.23 -1.08
N ALA A 72 -0.34 3.27 -0.40
CA ALA A 72 0.92 2.73 -0.92
C ALA A 72 1.17 1.29 -0.44
N TRP A 73 1.67 0.46 -1.36
CA TRP A 73 2.18 -0.87 -1.05
C TRP A 73 3.71 -0.82 -0.96
N VAL A 74 4.25 -1.22 0.19
CA VAL A 74 5.68 -1.43 0.38
C VAL A 74 5.94 -2.94 0.33
N PRO A 75 6.61 -3.46 -0.71
CA PRO A 75 6.86 -4.88 -0.84
C PRO A 75 7.80 -5.40 0.25
N ALA A 76 7.69 -6.69 0.56
CA ALA A 76 8.58 -7.36 1.52
C ALA A 76 10.04 -7.37 1.05
N GLU A 77 10.26 -7.42 -0.27
CA GLU A 77 11.57 -7.33 -0.90
C GLU A 77 11.70 -5.99 -1.62
N ALA A 78 12.80 -5.29 -1.37
CA ALA A 78 13.07 -4.02 -2.04
C ALA A 78 13.45 -4.26 -3.51
N GLY A 79 12.88 -3.46 -4.40
CA GLY A 79 13.36 -3.37 -5.78
C GLY A 79 14.59 -2.47 -5.83
N TRP A 80 15.72 -3.00 -6.29
CA TRP A 80 16.95 -2.26 -6.54
C TRP A 80 17.15 -2.11 -8.05
N TRP A 81 17.37 -0.88 -8.53
CA TRP A 81 17.66 -0.60 -9.94
C TRP A 81 18.94 0.20 -10.14
N SER A 82 19.66 0.48 -9.06
CA SER A 82 20.96 1.14 -9.07
C SER A 82 21.78 0.69 -7.86
N ASP A 83 23.10 0.88 -7.92
CA ASP A 83 24.01 0.41 -6.86
C ASP A 83 23.95 1.30 -5.61
N ASN A 84 23.56 2.57 -5.73
CA ASN A 84 23.51 3.50 -4.62
C ASN A 84 22.07 3.93 -4.29
N VAL A 85 21.77 4.05 -2.99
CA VAL A 85 20.47 4.52 -2.49
C VAL A 85 20.08 5.86 -3.10
N LYS A 86 21.02 6.81 -3.21
CA LYS A 86 20.77 8.15 -3.77
C LYS A 86 20.22 8.12 -5.20
N ASP A 87 20.62 7.12 -5.99
CA ASP A 87 20.25 6.99 -7.41
C ASP A 87 18.80 6.48 -7.57
N HIS A 88 18.14 6.11 -6.46
CA HIS A 88 16.72 5.75 -6.42
C HIS A 88 15.79 6.95 -6.22
N PHE A 89 16.32 8.14 -5.88
CA PHE A 89 15.53 9.34 -5.64
C PHE A 89 15.57 10.25 -6.87
N SER A 90 14.39 10.73 -7.30
CA SER A 90 14.31 11.77 -8.33
C SER A 90 14.81 13.13 -7.84
N ASP A 91 14.72 13.37 -6.53
CA ASP A 91 15.29 14.52 -5.83
C ASP A 91 15.92 14.05 -4.52
N TRP A 92 17.25 13.88 -4.53
CA TRP A 92 18.01 13.49 -3.36
C TRP A 92 17.97 14.56 -2.25
N THR A 93 17.89 15.84 -2.62
CA THR A 93 17.92 16.94 -1.65
C THR A 93 16.68 16.91 -0.77
N ALA A 94 15.53 16.59 -1.35
CA ALA A 94 14.28 16.40 -0.61
C ALA A 94 14.32 15.23 0.38
N ALA A 95 15.21 14.24 0.17
CA ALA A 95 15.36 13.09 1.06
C ALA A 95 16.29 13.36 2.26
N LEU A 96 17.16 14.37 2.20
CA LEU A 96 18.16 14.65 3.24
C LEU A 96 17.59 14.76 4.67
N PRO A 97 16.41 15.39 4.90
CA PRO A 97 15.83 15.42 6.25
C PRO A 97 15.52 14.02 6.79
N LEU A 98 14.90 13.16 5.97
CA LEU A 98 14.57 11.78 6.33
C LEU A 98 15.83 10.93 6.58
N ILE A 99 16.84 11.08 5.73
CA ILE A 99 18.13 10.38 5.85
C ILE A 99 18.80 10.72 7.19
N THR A 100 18.76 11.99 7.58
CA THR A 100 19.28 12.46 8.88
C THR A 100 18.47 11.88 10.05
N GLU A 101 17.13 11.90 9.96
CA GLU A 101 16.24 11.36 10.99
C GLU A 101 16.42 9.85 11.19
N LEU A 102 16.68 9.12 10.11
CA LEU A 102 16.95 7.68 10.13
C LEU A 102 18.39 7.33 10.59
N GLY A 103 19.24 8.32 10.85
CA GLY A 103 20.63 8.10 11.26
C GLY A 103 21.51 7.48 10.17
N LEU A 104 21.14 7.68 8.90
CA LEU A 104 21.90 7.22 7.75
C LEU A 104 22.81 8.39 7.31
N SER A 105 24.09 8.38 7.69
CA SER A 105 25.06 9.43 7.32
C SER A 105 26.23 8.87 6.52
#